data_AF-A0A080WJT2-F1
#
_entry.id   AF-A0A080WJT2-F1
#
_cell.length_a   1.000
_cell.length_b   1.000
_cell.length_c   1.000
_cell.angle_alpha   90.00
_cell.angle_beta   90.00
_cell.angle_gamma   90.00
#
_symmetry.space_group_name_H-M   'P 1'
#
loop_
_entity.id
_entity.type
_entity.pdbx_description
1 polymer ?
#
loop_
_entity_poly.entity_id
_entity_poly.type
_entity_poly.pdbx_seq_one_letter_code
_entity_poly.pdbx_strand_id
1 'polypeptide(L)'
;MGQTLSQPIVKKESDEGEDECVVYGLSAMQGWRIAMEDAHAAVLDLQAKYTDLDRNSSSSSSSHGAGGPTPADKRLSFFGVYDGHGGEQMALYAGENVHRIVARQESFARGDIEQALRDGFLATDRAILEGLSFSFTLTHTLSLSPYYFTWYADAL
;
A
#
# COMPACT_ATOMS: atom_id res chain seq x y z
N MET A 1 -4.43 -31.75 -5.16
CA MET A 1 -5.47 -30.76 -5.56
C MET A 1 -5.52 -29.71 -4.47
N GLY A 2 -5.45 -28.43 -4.84
CA GLY A 2 -5.35 -27.32 -3.88
C GLY A 2 -6.49 -27.33 -2.87
N GLN A 3 -6.17 -27.01 -1.63
CA GLN A 3 -7.10 -27.03 -0.51
C GLN A 3 -8.08 -25.84 -0.68
N THR A 4 -9.39 -26.12 -0.73
CA THR A 4 -10.45 -25.12 -0.94
C THR A 4 -11.55 -25.32 0.10
N LEU A 5 -12.33 -24.26 0.36
CA LEU A 5 -13.47 -24.35 1.28
C LEU A 5 -14.61 -25.19 0.69
N SER A 6 -15.44 -25.79 1.55
CA SER A 6 -16.64 -26.52 1.12
C SER A 6 -17.74 -25.60 0.57
N GLN A 7 -17.72 -24.32 0.96
CA GLN A 7 -18.61 -23.27 0.50
C GLN A 7 -17.84 -21.96 0.39
N PRO A 8 -18.19 -21.06 -0.54
CA PRO A 8 -17.52 -19.79 -0.67
C PRO A 8 -17.92 -18.84 0.45
N ILE A 9 -16.95 -18.06 0.93
CA ILE A 9 -17.23 -16.88 1.75
C ILE A 9 -17.66 -15.76 0.81
N VAL A 10 -18.97 -15.46 0.84
CA VAL A 10 -19.64 -14.49 -0.05
C VAL A 10 -19.84 -13.10 0.58
N LYS A 11 -19.35 -12.93 1.81
CA LYS A 11 -19.34 -11.63 2.50
C LYS A 11 -18.43 -10.70 1.69
N LYS A 12 -18.93 -9.48 1.45
CA LYS A 12 -18.18 -8.42 0.81
C LYS A 12 -17.62 -7.49 1.88
N GLU A 13 -16.39 -7.07 1.68
CA GLU A 13 -15.80 -5.94 2.38
C GLU A 13 -15.71 -4.82 1.36
N SER A 14 -16.43 -3.72 1.61
CA SER A 14 -16.55 -2.62 0.68
C SER A 14 -16.02 -1.35 1.33
N ASP A 15 -15.36 -0.53 0.52
CA ASP A 15 -14.85 0.78 0.91
C ASP A 15 -15.21 1.78 -0.19
N GLU A 16 -15.45 3.02 0.19
CA GLU A 16 -15.88 4.09 -0.72
C GLU A 16 -15.38 5.44 -0.22
N GLY A 17 -15.24 6.38 -1.13
CA GLY A 17 -14.86 7.74 -0.78
C GLY A 17 -14.89 8.67 -1.97
N GLU A 18 -14.87 9.96 -1.67
CA GLU A 18 -14.95 11.01 -2.67
C GLU A 18 -14.18 12.25 -2.23
N ASP A 19 -13.69 12.98 -3.23
CA ASP A 19 -13.24 14.35 -3.08
C ASP A 19 -13.63 15.17 -4.33
N GLU A 20 -13.12 16.40 -4.41
CA GLU A 20 -13.38 17.30 -5.54
C GLU A 20 -12.88 16.77 -6.90
N CYS A 21 -11.95 15.82 -6.90
CA CYS A 21 -11.29 15.31 -8.10
C CYS A 21 -11.86 13.95 -8.53
N VAL A 22 -12.11 13.05 -7.58
CA VAL A 22 -12.45 11.65 -7.84
C VAL A 22 -13.49 11.13 -6.85
N VAL A 23 -14.30 10.18 -7.31
CA VAL A 23 -15.17 9.34 -6.49
C VAL A 23 -14.75 7.89 -6.73
N TYR A 24 -14.62 7.09 -5.68
CA TYR A 24 -14.29 5.68 -5.79
C TYR A 24 -15.19 4.80 -4.93
N GLY A 25 -15.33 3.56 -5.36
CA GLY A 25 -15.89 2.47 -4.57
C GLY A 25 -15.16 1.18 -4.92
N LEU A 26 -14.93 0.34 -3.92
CA LEU A 26 -14.27 -0.96 -4.06
C LEU A 26 -14.99 -2.01 -3.23
N SER A 27 -14.83 -3.27 -3.63
CA SER A 27 -15.36 -4.40 -2.88
C SER A 27 -14.45 -5.62 -3.05
N ALA A 28 -14.11 -6.26 -1.93
CA ALA A 28 -13.33 -7.49 -1.87
C ALA A 28 -14.18 -8.65 -1.33
N MET A 29 -13.86 -9.88 -1.75
CA MET A 29 -14.54 -11.10 -1.34
C MET A 29 -13.60 -12.31 -1.44
N GLN A 30 -13.44 -13.06 -0.35
CA GLN A 30 -12.53 -14.22 -0.28
C GLN A 30 -12.93 -15.38 -1.21
N GLY A 31 -14.23 -15.63 -1.37
CA GLY A 31 -14.72 -16.71 -2.21
C GLY A 31 -14.31 -18.08 -1.68
N TRP A 32 -13.73 -18.92 -2.55
CA TRP A 32 -13.44 -20.34 -2.26
C TRP A 32 -12.07 -20.60 -1.64
N ARG A 33 -11.22 -19.57 -1.55
CA ARG A 33 -9.88 -19.68 -0.97
C ARG A 33 -9.97 -19.85 0.55
N ILE A 34 -8.98 -20.52 1.15
CA ILE A 34 -8.95 -20.77 2.60
C ILE A 34 -8.68 -19.48 3.39
N ALA A 35 -7.87 -18.60 2.84
CA ALA A 35 -7.57 -17.29 3.39
C ALA A 35 -7.80 -16.21 2.33
N MET A 36 -8.09 -14.99 2.79
CA MET A 36 -8.12 -13.79 1.96
C MET A 36 -6.69 -13.26 1.88
N GLU A 37 -6.04 -13.39 0.73
CA GLU A 37 -4.64 -12.97 0.55
C GLU A 37 -4.53 -11.59 -0.12
N ASP A 38 -5.63 -11.05 -0.65
CA ASP A 38 -5.61 -9.73 -1.29
C ASP A 38 -5.69 -8.59 -0.26
N ALA A 39 -5.10 -7.46 -0.62
CA ALA A 39 -5.22 -6.19 0.08
C ALA A 39 -5.43 -5.05 -0.92
N HIS A 40 -5.80 -3.87 -0.42
CA HIS A 40 -5.94 -2.68 -1.26
C HIS A 40 -5.48 -1.42 -0.53
N ALA A 41 -5.25 -0.37 -1.30
CA ALA A 41 -4.99 0.98 -0.83
C ALA A 41 -5.88 1.95 -1.61
N ALA A 42 -6.54 2.86 -0.89
CA ALA A 42 -7.26 3.98 -1.47
C ALA A 42 -6.90 5.27 -0.71
N VAL A 43 -6.24 6.20 -1.39
CA VAL A 43 -5.79 7.47 -0.81
C VAL A 43 -6.15 8.60 -1.77
N LEU A 44 -7.05 9.48 -1.37
CA LEU A 44 -7.54 10.59 -2.22
C LEU A 44 -6.50 11.71 -2.38
N ASP A 45 -5.74 12.02 -1.33
CA ASP A 45 -4.70 13.05 -1.35
C ASP A 45 -3.39 12.51 -0.76
N LEU A 46 -2.48 12.11 -1.64
CA LEU A 46 -1.22 11.48 -1.25
C LEU A 46 -0.25 12.49 -0.62
N GLN A 47 -0.22 13.72 -1.15
CA GLN A 47 0.65 14.78 -0.65
C GLN A 47 0.23 15.20 0.75
N ALA A 48 -1.01 15.65 0.93
CA ALA A 48 -1.48 16.15 2.22
C ALA A 48 -1.38 15.08 3.32
N LYS A 49 -1.52 13.79 2.97
CA LYS A 49 -1.46 12.70 3.95
C LYS A 49 -0.04 12.36 4.40
N TYR A 50 0.99 12.55 3.55
CA TYR A 50 2.32 11.99 3.81
C TYR A 50 3.50 12.95 3.69
N THR A 51 3.38 14.10 3.00
CA THR A 51 4.50 15.05 2.86
C THR A 51 4.59 16.05 4.02
N ASP A 52 3.52 16.25 4.79
CA ASP A 52 3.49 17.24 5.88
C ASP A 52 4.12 16.77 7.21
N LEU A 53 4.61 15.53 7.28
CA LEU A 53 5.23 14.97 8.50
C LEU A 53 6.59 15.58 8.84
N ASP A 54 7.27 16.25 7.89
CA ASP A 54 8.57 16.89 8.11
C ASP A 54 8.48 18.37 8.52
N ARG A 55 7.27 18.95 8.58
CA ARG A 55 7.08 20.39 8.82
C ARG A 55 7.03 20.79 10.30
N ASN A 56 7.37 19.88 11.21
CA ASN A 56 7.40 20.14 12.66
C ASN A 56 8.79 20.56 13.19
N SER A 57 9.45 21.47 12.45
CA SER A 57 10.35 22.46 13.06
C SER A 57 9.64 23.82 13.24
N SER A 58 8.33 23.84 13.52
CA SER A 58 7.66 24.88 14.34
C SER A 58 6.13 24.71 14.40
N SER A 59 5.66 24.45 15.63
CA SER A 59 4.33 24.76 16.19
C SER A 59 3.07 23.94 15.83
N SER A 60 2.59 23.28 16.89
CA SER A 60 1.19 23.14 17.36
C SER A 60 0.21 22.18 16.68
N SER A 61 0.03 21.03 17.34
CA SER A 61 -1.23 20.39 17.73
C SER A 61 -2.54 20.90 17.10
N SER A 62 -3.06 20.18 16.10
CA SER A 62 -4.48 19.90 15.97
C SER A 62 -4.69 18.67 15.08
N SER A 63 -5.76 17.94 15.36
CA SER A 63 -6.10 16.61 14.83
C SER A 63 -6.57 16.58 13.37
N HIS A 64 -6.18 17.56 12.56
CA HIS A 64 -6.32 17.59 11.10
C HIS A 64 -5.00 18.18 10.59
N GLY A 65 -4.25 17.43 9.76
CA GLY A 65 -2.91 17.81 9.31
C GLY A 65 -2.82 19.26 8.82
N ALA A 66 -1.74 19.94 9.18
CA ALA A 66 -1.56 21.40 9.16
C ALA A 66 -1.36 22.05 7.77
N GLY A 67 -2.13 21.59 6.79
CA GLY A 67 -2.30 22.18 5.46
C GLY A 67 -3.65 21.70 4.96
N GLY A 68 -4.49 22.59 4.46
CA GLY A 68 -5.74 22.19 3.82
C GLY A 68 -5.49 21.18 2.69
N PRO A 69 -6.54 20.55 2.15
CA PRO A 69 -6.38 19.60 1.06
C PRO A 69 -5.56 20.22 -0.07
N THR A 70 -4.69 19.42 -0.70
CA THR A 70 -3.88 19.85 -1.84
C THR A 70 -4.82 20.44 -2.89
N PRO A 71 -4.49 21.58 -3.53
CA PRO A 71 -5.31 22.13 -4.60
C PRO A 71 -5.67 21.07 -5.65
N ALA A 72 -6.92 21.05 -6.09
CA ALA A 72 -7.46 20.01 -6.97
C ALA A 72 -6.63 19.80 -8.25
N ASP A 73 -6.03 20.86 -8.79
CA ASP A 73 -5.17 20.84 -9.99
C ASP A 73 -3.80 20.15 -9.78
N LYS A 74 -3.40 19.92 -8.53
CA LYS A 74 -2.11 19.31 -8.15
C LYS A 74 -2.26 18.07 -7.27
N ARG A 75 -3.50 17.73 -6.88
CA ARG A 75 -3.77 16.60 -6.01
C ARG A 75 -3.47 15.29 -6.74
N LEU A 76 -2.77 14.39 -6.06
CA LEU A 76 -2.53 13.04 -6.56
C LEU A 76 -3.23 12.05 -5.66
N SER A 77 -4.15 11.30 -6.24
CA SER A 77 -4.78 10.15 -5.60
C SER A 77 -3.99 8.88 -5.91
N PHE A 78 -3.92 7.96 -4.95
CA PHE A 78 -3.29 6.66 -5.10
C PHE A 78 -4.31 5.55 -4.84
N PHE A 79 -4.39 4.61 -5.78
CA PHE A 79 -5.19 3.40 -5.64
C PHE A 79 -4.32 2.20 -6.00
N GLY A 80 -4.40 1.14 -5.19
CA GLY A 80 -3.64 -0.09 -5.41
C GLY A 80 -4.41 -1.32 -4.97
N VAL A 81 -4.27 -2.41 -5.70
CA VAL A 81 -4.77 -3.74 -5.35
C VAL A 81 -3.59 -4.70 -5.36
N TYR A 82 -3.47 -5.50 -4.33
CA TYR A 82 -2.33 -6.37 -4.08
C TYR A 82 -2.85 -7.80 -3.92
N ASP A 83 -2.53 -8.69 -4.84
CA ASP A 83 -2.90 -10.11 -4.82
C ASP A 83 -1.78 -10.91 -4.16
N GLY A 84 -2.00 -11.36 -2.93
CA GLY A 84 -1.03 -12.17 -2.19
C GLY A 84 -0.99 -13.61 -2.69
N HIS A 85 0.20 -14.23 -2.65
CA HIS A 85 0.35 -15.64 -2.98
C HIS A 85 1.23 -16.35 -1.94
N GLY A 86 0.67 -17.36 -1.28
CA GLY A 86 1.39 -18.13 -0.25
C GLY A 86 1.44 -17.42 1.11
N GLY A 87 0.47 -16.54 1.37
CA GLY A 87 0.31 -15.75 2.57
C GLY A 87 -0.17 -14.32 2.27
N GLU A 88 -1.02 -13.78 3.15
CA GLU A 88 -1.57 -12.42 3.07
C GLU A 88 -0.56 -11.31 3.43
N GLN A 89 0.53 -11.67 4.14
CA GLN A 89 1.41 -10.71 4.81
C GLN A 89 2.06 -9.70 3.86
N MET A 90 2.49 -10.14 2.66
CA MET A 90 3.11 -9.24 1.68
C MET A 90 2.10 -8.27 1.07
N ALA A 91 0.90 -8.76 0.75
CA ALA A 91 -0.17 -7.92 0.21
C ALA A 91 -0.63 -6.89 1.24
N LEU A 92 -0.84 -7.31 2.50
CA LEU A 92 -1.19 -6.39 3.60
C LEU A 92 -0.11 -5.31 3.79
N TYR A 93 1.16 -5.71 3.85
CA TYR A 93 2.26 -4.75 3.97
C TYR A 93 2.27 -3.76 2.79
N ALA A 94 2.10 -4.26 1.56
CA ALA A 94 2.07 -3.42 0.37
C ALA A 94 0.88 -2.44 0.39
N GLY A 95 -0.31 -2.92 0.74
CA GLY A 95 -1.52 -2.13 0.94
C GLY A 95 -1.33 -0.99 1.92
N GLU A 96 -0.64 -1.25 3.03
CA GLU A 96 -0.39 -0.25 4.06
C GLU A 96 0.76 0.72 3.73
N ASN A 97 1.80 0.28 3.00
CA ASN A 97 3.08 0.99 2.97
C ASN A 97 3.53 1.49 1.60
N VAL A 98 3.19 0.86 0.47
CA VAL A 98 3.72 1.25 -0.86
C VAL A 98 3.48 2.73 -1.13
N HIS A 99 2.23 3.17 -0.97
CA HIS A 99 1.83 4.54 -1.23
C HIS A 99 2.52 5.55 -0.28
N ARG A 100 2.80 5.15 0.97
CA ARG A 100 3.55 5.97 1.95
C ARG A 100 5.01 6.09 1.57
N ILE A 101 5.61 5.00 1.09
CA ILE A 101 7.01 4.94 0.70
C ILE A 101 7.22 5.74 -0.59
N VAL A 102 6.31 5.64 -1.57
CA VAL A 102 6.33 6.46 -2.79
C VAL A 102 6.28 7.95 -2.45
N ALA A 103 5.37 8.37 -1.56
CA ALA A 103 5.23 9.77 -1.18
C ALA A 103 6.46 10.37 -0.48
N ARG A 104 7.35 9.52 0.05
CA ARG A 104 8.60 9.93 0.73
C ARG A 104 9.81 10.02 -0.19
N GLN A 105 9.70 9.58 -1.44
CA GLN A 105 10.83 9.62 -2.37
C GLN A 105 11.17 11.06 -2.75
N GLU A 106 12.45 11.37 -2.90
CA GLU A 106 12.88 12.70 -3.37
C GLU A 106 12.37 13.01 -4.79
N SER A 107 12.27 11.98 -5.64
CA SER A 107 11.66 12.05 -6.96
C SER A 107 10.19 12.49 -6.88
N PHE A 108 9.44 12.03 -5.87
CA PHE A 108 8.06 12.47 -5.62
C PHE A 108 8.00 13.96 -5.26
N ALA A 109 8.87 14.41 -4.34
CA ALA A 109 8.94 15.81 -3.93
C ALA A 109 9.33 16.77 -5.09
N ARG A 110 10.06 16.26 -6.08
CA ARG A 110 10.41 16.99 -7.32
C ARG A 110 9.31 16.98 -8.38
N GLY A 111 8.22 16.24 -8.16
CA GLY A 111 7.15 16.05 -9.13
C GLY A 111 7.46 15.03 -10.24
N ASP A 112 8.56 14.28 -10.12
CA ASP A 112 8.91 13.19 -11.03
C ASP A 112 8.22 11.90 -10.57
N ILE A 113 6.93 11.79 -10.89
CA ILE A 113 6.08 10.70 -10.40
C ILE A 113 6.48 9.34 -10.97
N GLU A 114 6.96 9.29 -12.22
CA GLU A 114 7.42 8.04 -12.82
C GLU A 114 8.62 7.47 -12.05
N GLN A 115 9.62 8.32 -11.76
CA GLN A 115 10.76 7.90 -10.98
C GLN A 115 10.38 7.62 -9.52
N ALA A 116 9.45 8.39 -8.94
CA ALA A 116 8.94 8.16 -7.58
C ALA A 116 8.30 6.79 -7.40
N LEU A 117 7.54 6.31 -8.39
CA LEU A 117 6.99 4.97 -8.37
C LEU A 117 8.11 3.93 -8.43
N ARG A 118 9.05 4.05 -9.37
CA ARG A 118 10.18 3.11 -9.47
C ARG A 118 10.99 3.04 -8.18
N ASP A 119 11.36 4.18 -7.63
CA ASP A 119 12.10 4.29 -6.37
C ASP A 119 11.27 3.72 -5.21
N GLY A 120 9.98 4.05 -5.15
CA GLY A 120 9.08 3.61 -4.10
C GLY A 120 8.86 2.10 -4.08
N PHE A 121 8.71 1.46 -5.24
CA PHE A 121 8.60 0.00 -5.33
C PHE A 121 9.90 -0.68 -4.89
N LEU A 122 11.06 -0.21 -5.36
CA LEU A 122 12.36 -0.73 -4.93
C LEU A 122 12.62 -0.53 -3.44
N ALA A 123 12.24 0.63 -2.88
CA ALA A 123 12.35 0.92 -1.46
C ALA A 123 11.39 0.06 -0.62
N THR A 124 10.18 -0.22 -1.13
CA THR A 124 9.24 -1.14 -0.47
C THR A 124 9.82 -2.55 -0.42
N ASP A 125 10.40 -3.04 -1.51
CA ASP A 125 11.03 -4.37 -1.54
C ASP A 125 12.16 -4.50 -0.50
N ARG A 126 13.03 -3.47 -0.41
CA ARG A 126 14.07 -3.40 0.63
C ARG A 126 13.48 -3.37 2.04
N ALA A 127 12.43 -2.59 2.27
CA ALA A 127 11.79 -2.47 3.57
C ALA A 127 11.12 -3.78 4.00
N ILE A 128 10.55 -4.54 3.06
CA ILE A 128 10.02 -5.89 3.28
C ILE A 128 11.15 -6.83 3.71
N LEU A 129 12.28 -6.83 3.00
CA LEU A 129 13.43 -7.68 3.34
C LEU A 129 14.00 -7.35 4.73
N GLU A 130 14.12 -6.08 5.07
CA GLU A 130 14.61 -5.63 6.39
C GLU A 130 13.60 -5.95 7.51
N GLY A 131 12.31 -5.72 7.28
CA GLY A 131 11.24 -5.99 8.25
C GLY A 131 11.01 -7.49 8.49
N LEU A 132 11.08 -8.31 7.43
CA LEU A 132 11.06 -9.77 7.52
C LEU A 132 12.28 -10.31 8.26
N SER A 133 13.47 -9.71 8.07
CA SER A 133 14.68 -10.08 8.82
C SER A 133 14.47 -9.92 10.33
N PHE A 134 13.76 -8.85 10.74
CA PHE A 134 13.43 -8.61 12.14
C PHE A 134 12.41 -9.61 12.70
N SER A 135 11.37 -9.94 11.91
CA SER A 135 10.36 -10.94 12.29
C SER A 135 10.92 -12.36 12.33
N PHE A 136 11.86 -12.70 11.44
CA PHE A 136 12.46 -14.03 11.36
C PHE A 136 13.45 -14.30 12.49
N THR A 137 14.04 -13.25 13.05
CA THR A 137 14.95 -13.35 14.20
C THR A 137 14.18 -13.59 15.53
N LEU A 138 12.89 -13.24 15.59
CA LEU A 138 12.07 -13.35 16.80
C LEU A 138 11.27 -14.65 16.92
N THR A 139 11.18 -15.47 15.87
CA THR A 139 10.59 -16.81 15.94
C THR A 139 11.43 -17.79 15.13
N HIS A 140 12.29 -18.54 15.84
CA HIS A 140 13.05 -19.72 15.40
C HIS A 140 13.51 -19.84 13.93
N THR A 141 14.83 -19.93 13.80
CA THR A 141 15.61 -20.35 12.63
C THR A 141 14.89 -21.39 11.73
N LEU A 142 14.46 -20.97 10.54
CA LEU A 142 14.25 -21.86 9.39
C LEU A 142 14.92 -21.26 8.13
N SER A 143 15.70 -22.06 7.43
CA SER A 143 16.35 -21.64 6.19
C SER A 143 15.30 -21.31 5.12
N LEU A 144 15.31 -20.09 4.58
CA LEU A 144 14.51 -19.72 3.40
C LEU A 144 15.43 -19.60 2.18
N SER A 145 15.09 -20.38 1.15
CA SER A 145 15.68 -20.36 -0.18
C SER A 145 15.10 -19.18 -1.00
N PRO A 146 15.91 -18.41 -1.76
CA PRO A 146 15.45 -17.24 -2.47
C PRO A 146 14.99 -17.62 -3.89
N TYR A 147 13.68 -17.74 -4.14
CA TYR A 147 13.18 -17.88 -5.50
C TYR A 147 11.87 -17.13 -5.73
N TYR A 148 12.02 -16.07 -6.54
CA TYR A 148 11.05 -15.36 -7.39
C TYR A 148 9.89 -14.59 -6.73
N PHE A 149 9.93 -13.26 -6.84
CA PHE A 149 8.73 -12.42 -6.79
C PHE A 149 8.73 -11.49 -8.02
N THR A 150 7.89 -11.80 -9.02
CA THR A 150 7.65 -10.94 -10.18
C THR A 150 6.32 -10.22 -9.99
N TRP A 151 6.35 -8.89 -9.83
CA TRP A 151 5.17 -8.05 -9.92
C TRP A 151 4.78 -7.86 -11.39
N TYR A 152 3.60 -8.32 -11.79
CA TYR A 152 2.93 -7.83 -13.00
C TYR A 152 2.16 -6.57 -12.59
N ALA A 153 2.77 -5.41 -12.82
CA ALA A 153 2.01 -4.17 -12.95
C ALA A 153 1.78 -3.97 -14.45
N ASP A 154 0.62 -4.41 -14.96
CA ASP A 154 0.12 -3.90 -16.22
C ASP A 154 -0.28 -2.43 -15.99
N ALA A 155 0.70 -1.55 -16.09
CA ALA A 155 0.43 -0.16 -16.41
C ALA A 155 0.04 -0.12 -17.89
N LEU A 156 -1.17 0.38 -18.17
CA LEU A 156 -1.71 0.63 -19.51
C LEU A 156 -0.72 1.41 -20.40
#